data_AF-A0A7C2Z9I8-F1
#
_entry.id   AF-A0A7C2Z9I8-F1
#
_cell.length_a   1.000
_cell.length_b   1.000
_cell.length_c   1.000
_cell.angle_alpha   90.00
_cell.angle_beta   90.00
_cell.angle_gamma   90.00
#
_symmetry.space_group_name_H-M   'P 1'
#
loop_
_entity.id
_entity.type
_entity.pdbx_description
1 polymer ?
#
loop_
_entity_poly.entity_id
_entity_poly.type
_entity_poly.pdbx_seq_one_letter_code
_entity_poly.pdbx_strand_id
1 'polypeptide(L)'
;MSQTAFLFFYADHQKPYGIHRVSVAEGKSLETHCVFRASTPLQVRSWKVAPDGRQLALHIFRDLIWVNLYPNSQPEWRWLIRNTVVYPSAWSPDGRYLLASRDNRFQDLIVIDVPSGGVKTLLEPPDIVFDSTLPHRVDFLFHGWYPQSDAIWYAVQRLSGTGKSNRSERTWYRRPIPRGRPVRLPSSAVRTIHSDWEFVRGSIRSGYPEGTPFAKGWLHYTADGAARILRQAKGTTYPPRYHFRYQRRGSGWTEIPHSDEVLDVSADKRWLLRVQTDTTRRRKTYYAYDVHRGTQETLYECTSQEAWFNAPLIAAHFVESSFLV
;
A
#
# COMPACT_ATOMS: atom_id res chain seq x y z
N MET A 1 -5.18 -1.20 29.69
CA MET A 1 -5.71 -2.17 28.70
C MET A 1 -5.32 -1.69 27.31
N SER A 2 -4.76 -2.56 26.46
CA SER A 2 -4.40 -2.17 25.08
C SER A 2 -5.66 -2.13 24.21
N GLN A 3 -6.11 -0.93 23.84
CA GLN A 3 -7.10 -0.76 22.77
C GLN A 3 -6.40 -0.92 21.42
N THR A 4 -7.06 -1.63 20.50
CA THR A 4 -6.61 -1.78 19.11
C THR A 4 -7.58 -1.02 18.23
N ALA A 5 -7.08 -0.10 17.42
CA ALA A 5 -7.92 0.59 16.43
C ALA A 5 -7.79 -0.07 15.06
N PHE A 6 -8.93 -0.20 14.37
CA PHE A 6 -9.03 -0.63 12.98
C PHE A 6 -9.57 0.53 12.15
N LEU A 7 -9.18 0.60 10.88
CA LEU A 7 -9.72 1.57 9.92
C LEU A 7 -10.58 0.85 8.88
N PHE A 8 -11.76 1.38 8.63
CA PHE A 8 -12.66 0.88 7.61
C PHE A 8 -13.01 2.01 6.66
N PHE A 9 -13.02 1.66 5.38
CA PHE A 9 -13.66 2.46 4.35
C PHE A 9 -14.89 1.68 3.96
N TYR A 10 -16.05 2.26 4.22
CA TYR A 10 -17.27 1.66 3.75
C TYR A 10 -18.23 2.74 3.27
N ALA A 11 -18.98 2.35 2.25
CA ALA A 11 -20.12 3.06 1.73
C ALA A 11 -21.33 2.24 2.15
N ASP A 12 -22.07 2.69 3.17
CA ASP A 12 -23.37 2.15 3.52
C ASP A 12 -24.43 3.13 3.02
N HIS A 13 -25.51 2.66 2.40
CA HIS A 13 -26.61 3.52 1.99
C HIS A 13 -27.25 4.31 3.14
N GLN A 14 -27.09 3.83 4.39
CA GLN A 14 -27.61 4.48 5.58
C GLN A 14 -26.59 5.40 6.29
N LYS A 15 -25.31 5.36 5.91
CA LYS A 15 -24.26 6.17 6.54
C LYS A 15 -23.55 7.03 5.51
N PRO A 16 -23.15 8.27 5.85
CA PRO A 16 -22.44 9.11 4.90
C PRO A 16 -21.13 8.43 4.51
N TYR A 17 -20.79 8.50 3.22
CA TYR A 17 -19.52 8.00 2.69
C TYR A 17 -18.36 8.55 3.52
N GLY A 18 -17.45 7.69 3.95
CA GLY A 18 -16.42 8.15 4.86
C GLY A 18 -15.41 7.10 5.28
N ILE A 19 -14.54 7.54 6.17
CA ILE A 19 -13.54 6.70 6.82
C ILE A 19 -13.94 6.60 8.27
N HIS A 20 -13.98 5.38 8.75
CA HIS A 20 -14.37 5.08 10.10
C HIS A 20 -13.21 4.41 10.83
N ARG A 21 -12.94 4.88 12.03
CA ARG A 21 -12.04 4.23 12.99
C ARG A 21 -12.90 3.44 13.96
N VAL A 22 -12.64 2.15 14.11
CA VAL A 22 -13.33 1.30 15.09
C VAL A 22 -12.33 0.91 16.17
N SER A 23 -12.67 1.20 17.41
CA SER A 23 -11.89 0.76 18.57
C SER A 23 -12.36 -0.62 19.00
N VAL A 24 -11.43 -1.56 19.15
CA VAL A 24 -11.69 -2.93 19.59
C VAL A 24 -10.92 -3.20 20.88
N ALA A 25 -11.60 -3.81 21.85
CA ALA A 25 -10.99 -4.34 23.07
C ALA A 25 -11.56 -5.73 23.35
N GLU A 26 -10.67 -6.66 23.71
CA GLU A 26 -11.06 -8.04 24.07
C GLU A 26 -11.89 -8.77 22.99
N GLY A 27 -11.66 -8.43 21.72
CA GLY A 27 -12.42 -9.00 20.60
C GLY A 27 -13.86 -8.49 20.53
N LYS A 28 -14.12 -7.30 21.07
CA LYS A 28 -15.38 -6.56 20.92
C LYS A 28 -15.12 -5.14 20.43
N SER A 29 -15.87 -4.71 19.43
CA SER A 29 -15.98 -3.36 18.92
C SER A 29 -16.66 -2.52 19.98
N LEU A 30 -15.91 -1.56 20.49
CA LEU A 30 -16.37 -0.65 21.52
C LEU A 30 -17.05 0.57 20.90
N GLU A 31 -16.42 1.18 19.89
CA GLU A 31 -16.84 2.47 19.39
C GLU A 31 -16.43 2.67 17.93
N THR A 32 -17.29 3.33 17.15
CA THR A 32 -17.02 3.71 15.75
C THR A 32 -17.02 5.23 15.61
N HIS A 33 -15.88 5.77 15.20
CA HIS A 33 -15.67 7.20 14.96
C HIS A 33 -15.58 7.49 13.47
N CYS A 34 -16.35 8.45 12.96
CA CYS A 34 -16.16 8.94 11.59
C CYS A 34 -14.99 9.94 11.56
N VAL A 35 -13.86 9.56 10.96
CA VAL A 35 -12.65 10.41 10.88
C VAL A 35 -12.58 11.23 9.60
N PHE A 36 -13.37 10.87 8.59
CA PHE A 36 -13.52 11.62 7.35
C PHE A 36 -14.91 11.38 6.78
N ARG A 37 -15.57 12.44 6.32
CA ARG A 37 -16.90 12.37 5.71
C ARG A 37 -16.85 13.01 4.32
N ALA A 38 -17.41 12.31 3.36
CA ALA A 38 -17.62 12.77 2.00
C ALA A 38 -19.12 12.89 1.71
N SER A 39 -19.48 13.93 0.96
CA SER A 39 -20.87 14.14 0.50
C SER A 39 -21.24 13.22 -0.66
N THR A 40 -20.25 12.60 -1.31
CA THR A 40 -20.42 11.74 -2.48
C THR A 40 -19.58 10.47 -2.34
N PRO A 41 -19.91 9.41 -3.10
CA PRO A 41 -19.07 8.22 -3.16
C PRO A 41 -17.61 8.55 -3.48
N LEU A 42 -16.70 8.13 -2.60
CA LEU A 42 -15.27 8.31 -2.80
C LEU A 42 -14.74 7.20 -3.70
N GLN A 43 -14.18 7.56 -4.85
CA GLN A 43 -13.38 6.64 -5.65
C GLN A 43 -11.96 6.55 -5.08
N VAL A 44 -11.81 5.91 -3.92
CA VAL A 44 -10.50 5.64 -3.32
C VAL A 44 -9.76 4.64 -4.21
N ARG A 45 -8.62 5.06 -4.75
CA ARG A 45 -7.76 4.26 -5.64
C ARG A 45 -6.63 3.58 -4.88
N SER A 46 -6.08 4.27 -3.89
CA SER A 46 -5.07 3.73 -2.98
C SER A 46 -4.99 4.56 -1.71
N TRP A 47 -4.32 4.01 -0.70
CA TRP A 47 -4.03 4.70 0.55
C TRP A 47 -2.67 4.31 1.11
N LYS A 48 -2.20 5.08 2.08
CA LYS A 48 -1.06 4.72 2.93
C LYS A 48 -1.25 5.30 4.33
N VAL A 49 -1.11 4.48 5.36
CA VAL A 49 -1.02 4.96 6.75
C VAL A 49 0.44 5.29 7.07
N ALA A 50 0.67 6.38 7.77
CA ALA A 50 2.00 6.78 8.23
C ALA A 50 2.54 5.79 9.29
N PRO A 51 3.86 5.70 9.49
CA PRO A 51 4.45 4.73 10.42
C PRO A 51 3.97 4.88 11.87
N ASP A 52 3.62 6.11 12.27
CA ASP A 52 3.06 6.42 13.59
C ASP A 52 1.59 5.98 13.75
N GLY A 53 0.93 5.56 12.67
CA GLY A 53 -0.48 5.20 12.65
C GLY A 53 -1.44 6.39 12.79
N ARG A 54 -0.95 7.64 12.88
CA ARG A 54 -1.78 8.82 13.16
C ARG A 54 -2.25 9.53 11.91
N GLN A 55 -1.60 9.29 10.78
CA GLN A 55 -1.88 9.98 9.53
C GLN A 55 -2.19 9.00 8.41
N LEU A 56 -3.06 9.41 7.49
CA LEU A 56 -3.49 8.62 6.35
C LEU A 56 -3.45 9.47 5.09
N ALA A 57 -2.74 8.99 4.07
CA ALA A 57 -2.75 9.55 2.73
C ALA A 57 -3.72 8.76 1.86
N LEU A 58 -4.61 9.44 1.14
CA LEU A 58 -5.63 8.81 0.29
C LEU A 58 -5.59 9.39 -1.10
N HIS A 59 -5.40 8.50 -2.06
CA HIS A 59 -5.57 8.82 -3.45
C HIS A 59 -7.03 8.59 -3.83
N ILE A 60 -7.72 9.69 -4.12
CA ILE A 60 -9.13 9.69 -4.50
C ILE A 60 -9.23 10.33 -5.88
N PHE A 61 -9.53 9.50 -6.88
CA PHE A 61 -9.59 9.93 -8.29
C PHE A 61 -8.33 10.67 -8.79
N ARG A 62 -8.36 12.01 -8.86
CA ARG A 62 -7.26 12.88 -9.31
C ARG A 62 -6.69 13.73 -8.18
N ASP A 63 -6.96 13.33 -6.94
CA ASP A 63 -6.60 14.11 -5.78
C ASP A 63 -5.90 13.22 -4.75
N LEU A 64 -5.03 13.84 -3.97
CA LEU A 64 -4.37 13.22 -2.83
C LEU A 64 -4.75 14.02 -1.59
N ILE A 65 -5.40 13.37 -0.64
CA ILE A 65 -5.75 13.97 0.65
C ILE A 65 -4.93 13.36 1.78
N TRP A 66 -4.69 14.20 2.77
CA TRP A 66 -4.20 13.81 4.08
C TRP A 66 -5.35 13.83 5.08
N VAL A 67 -5.40 12.83 5.95
CA VAL A 67 -6.38 12.68 7.02
C VAL A 67 -5.65 12.42 8.34
N ASN A 68 -5.98 13.19 9.37
CA ASN A 68 -5.60 12.90 10.75
C ASN A 68 -6.55 11.84 11.32
N LEU A 69 -6.01 10.72 11.77
CA LEU A 69 -6.77 9.59 12.31
C LEU A 69 -7.12 9.76 13.79
N TYR A 70 -6.49 10.71 14.49
CA TYR A 70 -6.72 11.01 15.91
C TYR A 70 -6.87 12.51 16.14
N PRO A 71 -7.93 13.13 15.59
CA PRO A 71 -8.21 14.53 15.88
C PRO A 71 -8.66 14.73 17.33
N ASN A 72 -8.33 15.88 17.92
CA ASN A 72 -8.71 16.21 19.31
C ASN A 72 -10.20 16.54 19.47
N SER A 73 -10.91 16.91 18.40
CA SER A 73 -12.33 17.32 18.50
C SER A 73 -13.15 17.18 17.22
N GLN A 74 -12.56 17.39 16.04
CA GLN A 74 -13.26 17.41 14.74
C GLN A 74 -12.45 16.65 13.69
N PRO A 75 -13.10 15.93 12.75
CA PRO A 75 -12.43 15.35 11.59
C PRO A 75 -11.47 16.36 10.94
N GLU A 76 -10.17 16.04 10.91
CA GLU A 76 -9.15 16.92 10.37
C GLU A 76 -8.54 16.29 9.12
N TRP A 77 -8.69 16.97 7.99
CA TRP A 77 -8.18 16.54 6.70
C TRP A 77 -7.85 17.76 5.83
N ARG A 78 -6.99 17.56 4.83
CA ARG A 78 -6.72 18.57 3.80
C ARG A 78 -6.27 17.96 2.50
N TRP A 79 -6.43 18.72 1.42
CA TRP A 79 -5.81 18.40 0.14
C TRP A 79 -4.29 18.56 0.24
N LEU A 80 -3.56 17.50 -0.10
CA LEU A 80 -2.13 17.60 -0.39
C LEU A 80 -1.92 18.02 -1.84
N ILE A 81 -2.68 17.43 -2.76
CA ILE A 81 -2.60 17.69 -4.19
C ILE A 81 -4.01 17.60 -4.80
N ARG A 82 -4.31 18.48 -5.77
CA ARG A 82 -5.61 18.53 -6.47
C ARG A 82 -5.45 18.44 -7.98
N ASN A 83 -6.45 17.86 -8.65
CA ASN A 83 -6.62 17.83 -10.10
C ASN A 83 -5.42 17.23 -10.87
N THR A 84 -4.67 16.33 -10.26
CA THR A 84 -3.58 15.59 -10.90
C THR A 84 -3.47 14.19 -10.31
N VAL A 85 -3.32 13.20 -11.18
CA VAL A 85 -3.23 11.81 -10.77
C VAL A 85 -1.89 11.61 -10.07
N VAL A 86 -1.94 11.33 -8.77
CA VAL A 86 -0.76 11.10 -7.93
C VAL A 86 -0.95 9.83 -7.12
N TYR A 87 -0.02 8.90 -7.28
CA TYR A 87 -0.03 7.62 -6.61
C TYR A 87 0.88 7.67 -5.37
N PRO A 88 0.33 7.75 -4.14
CA PRO A 88 1.13 7.69 -2.92
C PRO A 88 1.83 6.35 -2.86
N SER A 89 3.15 6.38 -2.67
CA SER A 89 3.98 5.18 -2.71
C SER A 89 4.39 4.75 -1.31
N ALA A 90 5.00 5.67 -0.54
CA ALA A 90 5.52 5.37 0.79
C ALA A 90 5.67 6.62 1.65
N TRP A 91 5.32 6.49 2.93
CA TRP A 91 5.66 7.46 3.96
C TRP A 91 7.14 7.35 4.34
N SER A 92 7.76 8.47 4.68
CA SER A 92 9.05 8.47 5.36
C SER A 92 8.96 7.79 6.72
N PRO A 93 10.05 7.23 7.26
CA PRO A 93 10.04 6.55 8.55
C PRO A 93 9.54 7.41 9.72
N ASP A 94 9.74 8.73 9.64
CA ASP A 94 9.27 9.71 10.63
C ASP A 94 7.83 10.21 10.39
N GLY A 95 7.17 9.74 9.32
CA GLY A 95 5.80 10.14 8.95
C GLY A 95 5.67 11.60 8.49
N ARG A 96 6.78 12.33 8.30
CA ARG A 96 6.74 13.74 7.88
C ARG A 96 6.55 13.91 6.37
N TYR A 97 7.13 13.02 5.58
CA TYR A 97 7.17 13.12 4.14
C TYR A 97 6.38 11.98 3.49
N LEU A 98 5.76 12.29 2.35
CA LEU A 98 5.11 11.31 1.51
C LEU A 98 5.79 11.29 0.14
N LEU A 99 6.32 10.12 -0.23
CA LEU A 99 6.87 9.86 -1.56
C LEU A 99 5.73 9.40 -2.47
N ALA A 100 5.60 10.03 -3.63
CA ALA A 100 4.54 9.71 -4.59
C ALA A 100 5.03 9.81 -6.04
N SER A 101 4.37 9.08 -6.92
CA SER A 101 4.55 9.18 -8.37
C SER A 101 3.43 10.03 -8.94
N ARG A 102 3.75 11.09 -9.68
CA ARG A 102 2.77 11.93 -10.37
C ARG A 102 2.67 11.51 -11.83
N ASP A 103 1.47 11.16 -12.27
CA ASP A 103 1.21 10.79 -13.65
C ASP A 103 1.17 12.06 -14.52
N ASN A 104 2.32 12.37 -15.09
CA ASN A 104 2.48 13.36 -16.15
C ASN A 104 3.08 12.67 -17.39
N ARG A 105 3.49 13.44 -18.41
CA ARG A 105 4.09 12.86 -19.62
C ARG A 105 5.30 11.93 -19.36
N PHE A 106 5.99 12.06 -18.21
CA PHE A 106 7.24 11.37 -17.89
C PHE A 106 7.30 10.71 -16.49
N GLN A 107 6.16 10.54 -15.81
CA GLN A 107 6.04 10.11 -14.40
C GLN A 107 7.02 10.81 -13.45
N ASP A 108 6.65 11.93 -12.83
CA ASP A 108 7.56 12.55 -11.84
C ASP A 108 7.59 11.75 -10.53
N LEU A 109 8.77 11.70 -9.91
CA LEU A 109 8.90 11.34 -8.50
C LEU A 109 8.87 12.61 -7.64
N ILE A 110 7.84 12.74 -6.81
CA ILE A 110 7.64 13.89 -5.94
C ILE A 110 7.72 13.50 -4.46
N VAL A 111 8.17 14.44 -3.64
CA VAL A 111 8.07 14.37 -2.19
C VAL A 111 7.19 15.49 -1.68
N ILE A 112 6.28 15.14 -0.79
CA ILE A 112 5.34 16.05 -0.15
C ILE A 112 5.76 16.19 1.31
N ASP A 113 6.11 17.39 1.75
CA ASP A 113 6.24 17.73 3.18
C ASP A 113 4.84 17.88 3.76
N VAL A 114 4.37 16.83 4.41
CA VAL A 114 2.97 16.72 4.81
C VAL A 114 2.56 17.85 5.74
N PRO A 115 3.33 18.23 6.79
CA PRO A 115 2.99 19.35 7.67
C PRO A 115 2.75 20.68 6.93
N SER A 116 3.62 21.04 5.99
CA SER A 116 3.50 22.31 5.25
C SER A 116 2.60 22.22 4.01
N GLY A 117 2.31 21.02 3.51
CA GLY A 117 1.70 20.80 2.20
C GLY A 117 2.65 21.09 1.03
N GLY A 118 3.93 21.37 1.32
CA GLY A 118 4.92 21.69 0.30
C GLY A 118 5.21 20.50 -0.60
N VAL A 119 5.10 20.69 -1.91
CA VAL A 119 5.41 19.66 -2.91
C VAL A 119 6.73 19.99 -3.58
N LYS A 120 7.64 19.03 -3.59
CA LYS A 120 8.91 19.12 -4.29
C LYS A 120 9.03 18.01 -5.32
N THR A 121 9.20 18.40 -6.59
CA THR A 121 9.66 17.46 -7.61
C THR A 121 11.11 17.12 -7.32
N LEU A 122 11.40 15.83 -7.13
CA LEU A 122 12.77 15.39 -6.93
C LEU A 122 13.47 15.32 -8.27
N LEU A 123 12.88 14.61 -9.21
CA LEU A 123 13.49 14.39 -10.52
C LEU A 123 12.72 15.21 -11.53
N GLU A 124 13.31 16.33 -11.91
CA GLU A 124 12.91 17.01 -13.11
C GLU A 124 13.70 16.37 -14.27
N PRO A 125 13.05 16.07 -15.40
CA PRO A 125 13.66 15.56 -16.62
C PRO A 125 15.06 16.13 -16.99
N PRO A 126 15.43 17.42 -16.82
CA PRO A 126 16.74 17.92 -17.26
C PRO A 126 17.99 17.29 -16.62
N ASP A 127 17.89 16.57 -15.49
CA ASP A 127 19.04 15.82 -14.94
C ASP A 127 19.38 14.56 -15.77
N ILE A 128 18.50 14.19 -16.69
CA ILE A 128 18.70 13.14 -17.68
C ILE A 128 18.77 13.88 -19.01
N VAL A 129 19.97 14.07 -19.56
CA VAL A 129 20.15 14.72 -20.87
C VAL A 129 19.29 13.96 -21.89
N PHE A 130 18.12 14.51 -22.20
CA PHE A 130 17.27 14.04 -23.27
C PHE A 130 17.95 14.46 -24.56
N ASP A 131 18.58 13.52 -25.25
CA ASP A 131 18.74 13.65 -26.67
C ASP A 131 17.32 13.78 -27.26
N SER A 132 17.00 14.97 -27.75
CA SER A 132 15.66 15.35 -28.23
C SER A 132 15.16 14.51 -29.40
N THR A 133 16.03 13.68 -29.98
CA THR A 133 15.73 12.85 -31.15
C THR A 133 15.05 11.52 -30.82
N LEU A 134 15.03 11.10 -29.55
CA LEU A 134 14.35 9.87 -29.13
C LEU A 134 13.46 10.12 -27.91
N PRO A 135 12.16 9.76 -27.95
CA PRO A 135 11.27 9.81 -26.79
C PRO A 135 11.63 8.67 -25.83
N HIS A 136 12.81 8.72 -25.22
CA HIS A 136 13.22 7.79 -24.20
C HIS A 136 12.34 8.01 -22.98
N ARG A 137 11.36 7.12 -22.79
CA ARG A 137 10.65 7.03 -21.51
C ARG A 137 11.66 6.61 -20.45
N VAL A 138 11.84 7.49 -19.47
CA VAL A 138 12.47 7.12 -18.21
C VAL A 138 11.37 6.51 -17.35
N ASP A 139 11.36 5.19 -17.25
CA ASP A 139 10.42 4.51 -16.38
C ASP A 139 11.01 4.42 -14.97
N PHE A 140 10.33 5.01 -13.99
CA PHE A 140 10.63 4.83 -12.58
C PHE A 140 10.02 3.52 -12.11
N LEU A 141 10.85 2.47 -12.14
CA LEU A 141 10.36 1.15 -11.77
C LEU A 141 10.26 0.96 -10.26
N PHE A 142 11.20 1.52 -9.51
CA PHE A 142 11.35 1.24 -8.09
C PHE A 142 11.82 2.48 -7.33
N HIS A 143 11.23 2.70 -6.16
CA HIS A 143 11.59 3.76 -5.24
C HIS A 143 11.10 3.44 -3.84
N GLY A 144 11.70 4.08 -2.85
CA GLY A 144 11.29 3.96 -1.46
C GLY A 144 12.16 4.79 -0.53
N TRP A 145 11.89 4.66 0.77
CA TRP A 145 12.69 5.28 1.82
C TRP A 145 13.77 4.34 2.31
N TYR A 146 14.90 4.91 2.71
CA TYR A 146 15.89 4.22 3.53
C TYR A 146 15.36 4.08 4.96
N PRO A 147 15.50 2.91 5.62
CA PRO A 147 15.17 2.77 7.03
C PRO A 147 15.97 3.79 7.85
N GLN A 148 15.29 4.49 8.77
CA GLN A 148 15.90 5.43 9.72
C GLN A 148 16.60 6.65 9.12
N SER A 149 16.38 6.98 7.85
CA SER A 149 17.00 8.17 7.27
C SER A 149 16.00 9.05 6.53
N ASP A 150 16.42 10.30 6.36
CA ASP A 150 15.79 11.32 5.52
C ASP A 150 16.09 11.11 4.02
N ALA A 151 16.60 9.94 3.60
CA ALA A 151 16.93 9.69 2.21
C ALA A 151 15.93 8.75 1.54
N ILE A 152 15.74 8.99 0.24
CA ILE A 152 15.08 8.03 -0.65
C ILE A 152 16.10 7.31 -1.52
N TRP A 153 15.69 6.16 -2.03
CA TRP A 153 16.34 5.48 -3.15
C TRP A 153 15.37 5.39 -4.31
N TYR A 154 15.91 5.32 -5.53
CA TYR A 154 15.13 5.05 -6.73
C TYR A 154 16.00 4.46 -7.83
N ALA A 155 15.39 3.71 -8.74
CA ALA A 155 16.02 3.15 -9.92
C ALA A 155 15.53 3.87 -11.17
N VAL A 156 16.48 4.30 -12.01
CA VAL A 156 16.23 4.88 -13.33
C VAL A 156 16.54 3.80 -14.36
N GLN A 157 15.57 3.41 -15.16
CA GLN A 157 15.78 2.48 -16.27
C GLN A 157 16.02 3.26 -17.55
N ARG A 158 17.19 3.07 -18.17
CA ARG A 158 17.47 3.57 -19.53
C ARG A 158 17.16 2.46 -20.51
N LEU A 159 16.22 2.73 -21.41
CA LEU A 159 15.93 1.86 -22.54
C LEU A 159 16.93 2.18 -23.66
N SER A 160 17.95 1.33 -23.82
CA SER A 160 18.88 1.41 -24.94
C SER A 160 18.45 0.45 -26.06
N GLY A 161 18.20 0.99 -27.25
CA GLY A 161 17.92 0.22 -28.46
C GLY A 161 16.56 0.53 -29.10
N THR A 162 16.50 0.43 -30.42
CA THR A 162 15.28 0.50 -31.24
C THR A 162 14.77 -0.89 -31.66
N GLY A 163 15.39 -1.97 -31.15
CA GLY A 163 15.17 -3.34 -31.58
C GLY A 163 14.48 -4.26 -30.56
N LYS A 164 14.17 -5.49 -30.98
CA LYS A 164 13.51 -6.51 -30.12
C LYS A 164 14.34 -6.92 -28.90
N SER A 165 15.67 -6.69 -28.90
CA SER A 165 16.55 -6.90 -27.76
C SER A 165 16.76 -5.61 -26.96
N ASN A 166 15.69 -5.12 -26.33
CA ASN A 166 15.79 -4.00 -25.40
C ASN A 166 16.58 -4.45 -24.16
N ARG A 167 17.90 -4.26 -24.19
CA ARG A 167 18.71 -4.36 -22.98
C ARG A 167 18.44 -3.11 -22.19
N SER A 168 17.78 -3.26 -21.04
CA SER A 168 17.54 -2.14 -20.14
C SER A 168 18.65 -2.06 -19.11
N GLU A 169 19.36 -0.94 -19.06
CA GLU A 169 20.28 -0.66 -17.96
C GLU A 169 19.53 0.06 -16.85
N ARG A 170 19.71 -0.40 -15.60
CA ARG A 170 19.13 0.24 -14.42
C ARG A 170 20.24 0.90 -13.62
N THR A 171 20.12 2.20 -13.40
CA THR A 171 21.00 2.95 -12.50
C THR A 171 20.25 3.30 -11.23
N TRP A 172 20.82 2.96 -10.09
CA TRP A 172 20.22 3.19 -8.77
C TRP A 172 20.83 4.42 -8.13
N TYR A 173 20.00 5.18 -7.42
CA TYR A 173 20.39 6.42 -6.77
C TYR A 173 19.93 6.44 -5.32
N ARG A 174 20.69 7.14 -4.50
CA ARG A 174 20.30 7.63 -3.17
C ARG A 174 20.16 9.14 -3.24
N ARG A 175 19.15 9.69 -2.57
CA ARG A 175 18.99 11.14 -2.46
C ARG A 175 18.54 11.55 -1.06
N PRO A 176 19.34 12.33 -0.33
CA PRO A 176 18.91 12.97 0.92
C PRO A 176 17.78 13.99 0.68
N ILE A 177 16.81 14.03 1.60
CA ILE A 177 15.68 14.97 1.66
C ILE A 177 15.90 15.91 2.85
N PRO A 178 15.53 17.20 2.78
CA PRO A 178 14.89 17.88 1.64
C PRO A 178 15.89 18.37 0.57
N ARG A 179 17.19 18.43 0.89
CA ARG A 179 18.22 19.01 0.02
C ARG A 179 19.39 18.05 -0.09
N GLY A 180 19.52 17.44 -1.27
CA GLY A 180 20.64 16.58 -1.61
C GLY A 180 20.64 16.33 -3.11
N ARG A 181 21.84 16.31 -3.72
CA ARG A 181 22.01 15.82 -5.07
C ARG A 181 21.88 14.29 -5.06
N PRO A 182 21.29 13.68 -6.10
CA PRO A 182 21.35 12.24 -6.28
C PRO A 182 22.79 11.73 -6.28
N VAL A 183 23.03 10.63 -5.56
CA VAL A 183 24.30 9.90 -5.55
C VAL A 183 24.05 8.53 -6.14
N ARG A 184 24.78 8.17 -7.19
CA ARG A 184 24.70 6.83 -7.80
C ARG A 184 25.12 5.78 -6.77
N LEU A 185 24.35 4.72 -6.65
CA LEU A 185 24.64 3.60 -5.75
C LEU A 185 25.51 2.55 -6.45
N PRO A 186 26.55 2.02 -5.78
CA PRO A 186 27.28 0.87 -6.27
C PRO A 186 26.43 -0.40 -6.14
N SER A 187 26.71 -1.42 -6.93
CA SER A 187 25.95 -2.69 -6.94
C SER A 187 25.92 -3.39 -5.58
N SER A 188 26.94 -3.21 -4.74
CA SER A 188 26.97 -3.72 -3.36
C SER A 188 25.88 -3.10 -2.49
N ALA A 189 25.69 -1.78 -2.56
CA ALA A 189 24.63 -1.07 -1.83
C ALA A 189 23.24 -1.42 -2.37
N VAL A 190 23.10 -1.67 -3.67
CA VAL A 190 21.81 -2.11 -4.24
C VAL A 190 21.38 -3.45 -3.64
N ARG A 191 22.31 -4.39 -3.42
CA ARG A 191 21.98 -5.69 -2.82
C ARG A 191 21.41 -5.59 -1.40
N THR A 192 21.84 -4.61 -0.60
CA THR A 192 21.30 -4.40 0.76
C THR A 192 19.88 -3.86 0.72
N ILE A 193 19.51 -3.07 -0.30
CA ILE A 193 18.12 -2.62 -0.52
C ILE A 193 17.18 -3.83 -0.66
N HIS A 194 17.57 -4.81 -1.48
CA HIS A 194 16.72 -5.96 -1.79
C HIS A 194 16.59 -6.98 -0.65
N SER A 195 17.59 -7.07 0.23
CA SER A 195 17.69 -8.12 1.25
C SER A 195 17.20 -7.67 2.63
N ASP A 196 17.45 -6.43 3.02
CA ASP A 196 17.31 -6.03 4.43
C ASP A 196 16.07 -5.17 4.72
N TRP A 197 15.45 -4.58 3.69
CA TRP A 197 14.43 -3.56 3.93
C TRP A 197 13.03 -4.17 3.88
N GLU A 198 12.39 -4.25 5.04
CA GLU A 198 11.00 -4.75 5.25
C GLU A 198 9.94 -3.98 4.47
N PHE A 199 10.29 -2.79 3.96
CA PHE A 199 9.40 -1.89 3.22
C PHE A 199 9.42 -2.09 1.71
N VAL A 200 10.21 -3.04 1.21
CA VAL A 200 10.31 -3.32 -0.22
C VAL A 200 9.15 -4.25 -0.62
N ARG A 201 8.36 -3.82 -1.62
CA ARG A 201 7.24 -4.60 -2.21
C ARG A 201 7.68 -6.05 -2.41
N GLY A 202 6.81 -7.02 -2.11
CA GLY A 202 7.11 -8.45 -2.28
C GLY A 202 7.61 -8.80 -3.69
N SER A 203 7.16 -8.07 -4.72
CA SER A 203 7.60 -8.19 -6.11
C SER A 203 9.07 -7.82 -6.37
N ILE A 204 9.71 -7.07 -5.48
CA ILE A 204 11.11 -6.64 -5.57
C ILE A 204 12.05 -7.58 -4.79
N ARG A 205 11.51 -8.28 -3.78
CA ARG A 205 12.25 -9.29 -2.99
C ARG A 205 12.37 -10.63 -3.71
N SER A 206 11.43 -10.96 -4.59
CA SER A 206 11.58 -12.07 -5.53
C SER A 206 12.61 -11.68 -6.60
N GLY A 207 13.89 -11.87 -6.28
CA GLY A 207 14.87 -12.22 -7.30
C GLY A 207 14.38 -13.50 -7.96
N TYR A 208 13.64 -13.36 -9.05
CA TYR A 208 13.33 -14.48 -9.91
C TYR A 208 14.66 -15.03 -10.44
N PRO A 209 14.84 -16.35 -10.51
CA PRO A 209 15.96 -16.90 -11.25
C PRO A 209 15.97 -16.26 -12.65
N GLU A 210 17.15 -15.83 -13.10
CA GLU A 210 17.34 -15.34 -14.46
C GLU A 210 16.68 -16.33 -15.44
N GLY A 211 15.74 -15.85 -16.28
CA GLY A 211 15.11 -16.66 -17.33
C GLY A 211 13.63 -17.03 -17.17
N THR A 212 12.91 -16.56 -16.15
CA THR A 212 11.46 -16.85 -16.06
C THR A 212 10.65 -15.96 -17.03
N PRO A 213 9.91 -16.51 -18.02
CA PRO A 213 9.17 -15.71 -18.98
C PRO A 213 8.00 -14.97 -18.33
N PHE A 214 7.86 -13.69 -18.72
CA PHE A 214 6.92 -12.71 -18.17
C PHE A 214 5.48 -13.04 -18.60
N ALA A 215 4.55 -13.23 -17.65
CA ALA A 215 3.13 -13.03 -17.92
C ALA A 215 2.75 -11.61 -17.47
N LYS A 216 2.58 -10.72 -18.44
CA LYS A 216 2.33 -9.29 -18.25
C LYS A 216 0.87 -9.06 -17.79
N GLY A 217 0.58 -9.33 -16.52
CA GLY A 217 -0.69 -8.98 -15.90
C GLY A 217 -0.72 -7.51 -15.51
N TRP A 218 -1.25 -6.65 -16.38
CA TRP A 218 -1.51 -5.24 -16.08
C TRP A 218 -2.70 -5.12 -15.13
N LEU A 219 -2.48 -5.24 -13.82
CA LEU A 219 -3.46 -4.84 -12.82
C LEU A 219 -2.76 -4.00 -11.75
N HIS A 220 -2.61 -2.71 -12.04
CA HIS A 220 -2.16 -1.68 -11.09
C HIS A 220 -3.23 -1.33 -10.01
N TYR A 221 -4.16 -2.23 -9.70
CA TYR A 221 -5.40 -1.92 -8.94
C TYR A 221 -5.60 -2.74 -7.67
N THR A 222 -4.63 -3.50 -7.20
CA THR A 222 -4.72 -4.08 -5.86
C THR A 222 -4.33 -3.01 -4.85
N ALA A 223 -5.23 -2.70 -3.90
CA ALA A 223 -4.90 -1.96 -2.70
C ALA A 223 -3.54 -2.43 -2.17
N ASP A 224 -2.61 -1.51 -1.95
CA ASP A 224 -1.31 -1.82 -1.38
C ASP A 224 -1.54 -2.32 0.08
N GLY A 225 -1.84 -3.60 0.23
CA GLY A 225 -1.74 -4.31 1.50
C GLY A 225 -0.27 -4.55 1.77
N ALA A 226 0.29 -3.84 2.76
CA ALA A 226 1.60 -4.18 3.28
C ALA A 226 1.45 -5.41 4.17
N ALA A 227 1.24 -6.59 3.58
CA ALA A 227 1.30 -7.85 4.32
C ALA A 227 2.73 -8.03 4.84
N ARG A 228 2.95 -7.75 6.13
CA ARG A 228 4.21 -8.02 6.82
C ARG A 228 4.40 -9.53 6.88
N ILE A 229 5.35 -10.06 6.11
CA ILE A 229 5.67 -11.49 6.11
C ILE A 229 6.26 -11.86 7.48
N LEU A 230 5.60 -12.77 8.19
CA LEU A 230 6.09 -13.37 9.43
C LEU A 230 7.43 -14.09 9.16
N ARG A 231 8.46 -13.77 9.95
CA ARG A 231 9.63 -14.63 10.11
C ARG A 231 9.17 -15.97 10.67
N GLN A 232 9.45 -17.06 9.96
CA GLN A 232 9.07 -18.43 10.29
C GLN A 232 9.54 -18.87 11.69
N ALA A 233 8.67 -19.56 12.43
CA ALA A 233 9.13 -20.52 13.42
C ALA A 233 9.86 -21.66 12.69
N LYS A 234 11.06 -22.02 13.18
CA LYS A 234 11.91 -23.08 12.60
C LYS A 234 11.09 -24.35 12.35
N GLY A 235 11.05 -24.84 11.10
CA GLY A 235 10.65 -26.22 10.82
C GLY A 235 9.76 -26.51 9.60
N THR A 236 9.24 -25.51 8.87
CA THR A 236 8.44 -25.75 7.67
C THR A 236 9.10 -25.16 6.41
N THR A 237 9.24 -25.96 5.36
CA THR A 237 10.06 -25.68 4.18
C THR A 237 9.42 -24.77 3.13
N TYR A 238 8.25 -24.16 3.40
CA TYR A 238 7.58 -23.28 2.43
C TYR A 238 6.97 -22.02 3.07
N PRO A 239 7.17 -20.82 2.46
CA PRO A 239 6.48 -19.60 2.86
C PRO A 239 4.96 -19.71 2.58
N PRO A 240 4.09 -18.96 3.27
CA PRO A 240 2.68 -18.86 2.89
C PRO A 240 2.61 -18.23 1.49
N ARG A 241 2.43 -19.09 0.48
CA ARG A 241 2.10 -18.69 -0.88
C ARG A 241 0.59 -18.57 -0.97
N TYR A 242 0.11 -17.48 -1.55
CA TYR A 242 -1.22 -17.38 -2.14
C TYR A 242 -1.36 -18.53 -3.14
N HIS A 243 -2.17 -19.54 -2.81
CA HIS A 243 -2.52 -20.60 -3.75
C HIS A 243 -4.00 -20.47 -4.08
N PHE A 244 -4.29 -20.01 -5.29
CA PHE A 244 -5.49 -20.49 -5.99
C PHE A 244 -5.31 -22.00 -6.13
N ARG A 245 -6.07 -22.77 -5.35
CA ARG A 245 -6.02 -24.24 -5.42
C ARG A 245 -6.98 -24.66 -6.51
N TYR A 246 -6.46 -25.05 -7.67
CA TYR A 246 -7.28 -25.65 -8.72
C TYR A 246 -7.37 -27.16 -8.49
N GLN A 247 -8.59 -27.70 -8.46
CA GLN A 247 -8.82 -29.14 -8.51
C GLN A 247 -9.12 -29.53 -9.96
N ARG A 248 -8.44 -30.55 -10.47
CA ARG A 248 -8.77 -31.12 -11.76
C ARG A 248 -10.05 -31.95 -11.63
N ARG A 249 -11.10 -31.59 -12.37
CA ARG A 249 -12.34 -32.38 -12.51
C ARG A 249 -12.54 -32.69 -13.99
N GLY A 250 -12.24 -33.92 -14.39
CA GLY A 250 -12.25 -34.35 -15.79
C GLY A 250 -11.18 -33.65 -16.63
N SER A 251 -11.55 -33.12 -17.80
CA SER A 251 -10.67 -32.33 -18.68
C SER A 251 -10.51 -30.87 -18.25
N GLY A 252 -11.27 -30.41 -17.25
CA GLY A 252 -11.26 -29.03 -16.76
C GLY A 252 -10.51 -28.86 -15.43
N TRP A 253 -10.08 -27.62 -15.19
CA TRP A 253 -9.65 -27.15 -13.88
C TRP A 253 -10.79 -26.37 -13.25
N THR A 254 -11.17 -26.72 -12.02
CA THR A 254 -12.13 -25.96 -11.22
C THR A 254 -11.38 -25.33 -10.06
N GLU A 255 -11.51 -24.02 -9.91
CA GLU A 255 -11.01 -23.31 -8.73
C GLU A 255 -11.74 -23.85 -7.49
N ILE A 256 -10.99 -24.35 -6.51
CA ILE A 256 -11.56 -24.69 -5.21
C ILE A 256 -11.74 -23.36 -4.48
N PRO A 257 -12.97 -22.95 -4.14
CA PRO A 257 -13.18 -21.75 -3.35
C PRO A 257 -12.53 -21.95 -1.98
N HIS A 258 -11.42 -21.26 -1.73
CA HIS A 258 -10.97 -21.01 -0.38
C HIS A 258 -11.85 -19.90 0.19
N SER A 259 -12.66 -20.24 1.17
CA SER A 259 -13.64 -19.33 1.76
C SER A 259 -13.03 -18.26 2.65
N ASP A 260 -11.73 -18.33 2.95
CA ASP A 260 -11.05 -17.49 3.93
C ASP A 260 -9.75 -16.91 3.42
N GLU A 261 -9.67 -15.57 3.42
CA GLU A 261 -8.48 -14.81 3.03
C GLU A 261 -7.99 -14.00 4.23
N VAL A 262 -6.70 -14.10 4.55
CA VAL A 262 -6.05 -13.18 5.50
C VAL A 262 -5.56 -11.97 4.71
N LEU A 263 -6.12 -10.80 4.99
CA LEU A 263 -5.82 -9.55 4.29
C LEU A 263 -4.65 -8.79 4.92
N ASP A 264 -4.56 -8.78 6.26
CA ASP A 264 -3.54 -8.01 6.97
C ASP A 264 -3.23 -8.60 8.35
N VAL A 265 -2.11 -8.18 8.93
CA VAL A 265 -1.59 -8.62 10.22
C VAL A 265 -1.11 -7.40 11.02
N SER A 266 -1.47 -7.34 12.30
CA SER A 266 -1.02 -6.29 13.19
C SER A 266 0.50 -6.25 13.36
N ALA A 267 1.01 -5.08 13.73
CA ALA A 267 2.45 -4.91 13.96
C ALA A 267 2.98 -5.86 15.06
N ASP A 268 2.18 -6.08 16.11
CA ASP A 268 2.44 -7.04 17.19
C ASP A 268 2.12 -8.50 16.83
N LYS A 269 1.58 -8.74 15.63
CA LYS A 269 1.19 -10.05 15.09
C LYS A 269 0.09 -10.75 15.88
N ARG A 270 -0.57 -10.03 16.79
CA ARG A 270 -1.68 -10.55 17.59
C ARG A 270 -2.97 -10.68 16.79
N TRP A 271 -3.19 -9.83 15.81
CA TRP A 271 -4.47 -9.73 15.12
C TRP A 271 -4.31 -9.96 13.62
N LEU A 272 -5.27 -10.67 13.04
CA LEU A 272 -5.43 -10.84 11.59
C LEU A 272 -6.74 -10.20 11.14
N LEU A 273 -6.70 -9.47 10.03
CA LEU A 273 -7.91 -9.16 9.28
C LEU A 273 -8.21 -10.34 8.35
N ARG A 274 -9.33 -11.01 8.58
CA ARG A 274 -9.80 -12.14 7.76
C ARG A 274 -11.04 -11.75 6.98
N VAL A 275 -11.15 -12.23 5.76
CA VAL A 275 -12.38 -12.14 4.96
C VAL A 275 -12.90 -13.52 4.71
N GLN A 276 -14.17 -13.72 5.04
CA GLN A 276 -14.91 -14.88 4.61
C GLN A 276 -15.86 -14.51 3.49
N THR A 277 -15.85 -15.27 2.40
CA THR A 277 -16.80 -15.09 1.29
C THR A 277 -17.79 -16.24 1.27
N ASP A 278 -19.07 -15.94 1.55
CA ASP A 278 -20.19 -16.85 1.33
C ASP A 278 -20.70 -16.65 -0.10
N THR A 279 -20.28 -17.53 -1.00
CA THR A 279 -20.67 -17.47 -2.42
C THR A 279 -22.15 -17.79 -2.64
N THR A 280 -22.77 -18.57 -1.75
CA THR A 280 -24.19 -18.97 -1.88
C THR A 280 -25.12 -17.81 -1.60
N ARG A 281 -24.81 -17.04 -0.55
CA ARG A 281 -25.56 -15.84 -0.16
C ARG A 281 -25.01 -14.58 -0.80
N ARG A 282 -23.95 -14.71 -1.60
CA ARG A 282 -23.25 -13.56 -2.18
C ARG A 282 -22.89 -12.57 -1.08
N ARG A 283 -22.23 -13.02 -0.02
CA ARG A 283 -21.91 -12.21 1.17
C ARG A 283 -20.42 -12.21 1.43
N LYS A 284 -19.88 -11.09 1.88
CA LYS A 284 -18.52 -11.00 2.42
C LYS A 284 -18.58 -10.51 3.86
N THR A 285 -17.88 -11.23 4.74
CA THR A 285 -17.81 -10.93 6.16
C THR A 285 -16.35 -10.72 6.54
N TYR A 286 -16.06 -9.58 7.16
CA TYR A 286 -14.72 -9.19 7.58
C TYR A 286 -14.60 -9.40 9.08
N TYR A 287 -13.52 -10.03 9.51
CA TYR A 287 -13.28 -10.39 10.91
C TYR A 287 -11.94 -9.86 11.40
N ALA A 288 -11.92 -9.43 12.66
CA ALA A 288 -10.69 -9.33 13.44
C ALA A 288 -10.49 -10.68 14.16
N TYR A 289 -9.38 -11.35 13.89
CA TYR A 289 -9.02 -12.62 14.52
C TYR A 289 -7.86 -12.41 15.50
N ASP A 290 -8.08 -12.67 16.79
CA ASP A 290 -7.00 -12.68 17.80
C ASP A 290 -6.27 -14.03 17.70
N VAL A 291 -5.05 -14.00 17.17
CA VAL A 291 -4.19 -15.17 16.94
C VAL A 291 -3.86 -15.89 18.24
N HIS A 292 -3.70 -15.15 19.34
CA HIS A 292 -3.31 -15.73 20.62
C HIS A 292 -4.48 -16.39 21.33
N ARG A 293 -5.69 -15.82 21.21
CA ARG A 293 -6.89 -16.34 21.86
C ARG A 293 -7.69 -17.30 21.00
N GLY A 294 -7.44 -17.33 19.69
CA GLY A 294 -8.23 -18.11 18.74
C GLY A 294 -9.67 -17.60 18.58
N THR A 295 -9.93 -16.35 18.98
CA THR A 295 -11.26 -15.73 18.94
C THR A 295 -11.40 -14.82 17.73
N GLN A 296 -12.59 -14.75 17.14
CA GLN A 296 -12.89 -13.86 16.02
C GLN A 296 -14.06 -12.93 16.32
N GLU A 297 -14.00 -11.72 15.80
CA GLU A 297 -15.09 -10.75 15.86
C GLU A 297 -15.48 -10.30 14.46
N THR A 298 -16.78 -10.30 14.16
CA THR A 298 -17.31 -9.71 12.93
C THR A 298 -17.20 -8.20 12.99
N LEU A 299 -16.35 -7.64 12.13
CA LEU A 299 -16.15 -6.20 12.01
C LEU A 299 -17.18 -5.58 11.07
N TYR A 300 -17.44 -6.26 9.96
CA TYR A 300 -18.30 -5.76 8.91
C TYR A 300 -18.86 -6.90 8.07
N GLU A 301 -20.06 -6.71 7.54
CA GLU A 301 -20.70 -7.70 6.70
C GLU A 301 -21.47 -7.01 5.58
N CYS A 302 -21.21 -7.40 4.34
CA CYS A 302 -21.85 -6.82 3.15
C CYS A 302 -22.32 -7.88 2.15
N THR A 303 -23.27 -7.47 1.33
CA THR A 303 -23.73 -8.25 0.17
C THR A 303 -22.81 -8.04 -1.04
N SER A 304 -22.82 -8.95 -2.00
CA SER A 304 -21.96 -8.85 -3.18
C SER A 304 -22.33 -7.67 -4.04
N GLN A 305 -23.60 -7.26 -4.04
CA GLN A 305 -24.04 -6.12 -4.83
C GLN A 305 -23.36 -4.84 -4.33
N GLU A 306 -23.20 -4.69 -3.02
CA GLU A 306 -22.39 -3.63 -2.39
C GLU A 306 -20.90 -3.83 -2.69
N ALA A 307 -20.40 -5.07 -2.62
CA ALA A 307 -18.98 -5.37 -2.83
C ALA A 307 -18.48 -5.20 -4.27
N TRP A 308 -19.35 -5.18 -5.29
CA TRP A 308 -18.94 -5.02 -6.69
C TRP A 308 -18.80 -3.55 -7.11
N PHE A 309 -19.65 -2.66 -6.58
CA PHE A 309 -19.55 -1.22 -6.85
C PHE A 309 -18.65 -0.49 -5.84
N ASN A 310 -18.61 -1.00 -4.61
CA ASN A 310 -17.91 -0.44 -3.48
C ASN A 310 -17.26 -1.58 -2.71
N ALA A 311 -16.39 -2.40 -3.33
CA ALA A 311 -15.57 -3.35 -2.57
C ALA A 311 -15.00 -2.55 -1.39
N PRO A 312 -15.47 -2.79 -0.14
CA PRO A 312 -15.06 -1.96 0.96
C PRO A 312 -13.58 -2.20 1.03
N LEU A 313 -12.84 -1.17 0.66
CA LEU A 313 -11.41 -1.23 0.69
C LEU A 313 -11.20 -1.21 2.22
N ILE A 314 -11.00 -2.36 2.83
CA ILE A 314 -10.74 -2.47 4.27
C ILE A 314 -9.23 -2.57 4.44
N ALA A 315 -8.63 -1.49 4.95
CA ALA A 315 -7.27 -1.49 5.44
C ALA A 315 -7.29 -1.60 6.96
N ALA A 316 -7.03 -2.79 7.50
CA ALA A 316 -6.80 -2.93 8.93
C ALA A 316 -5.37 -2.47 9.25
N HIS A 317 -5.19 -1.16 9.46
CA HIS A 317 -3.95 -0.70 10.08
C HIS A 317 -4.09 -0.74 11.60
N PHE A 318 -3.29 -1.59 12.22
CA PHE A 318 -3.26 -1.75 13.65
C PHE A 318 -2.40 -0.64 14.25
N VAL A 319 -3.02 0.18 15.10
CA VAL A 319 -2.31 1.21 15.87
C VAL A 319 -2.36 0.81 17.33
N GLU A 320 -1.19 0.63 17.95
CA GLU A 320 -1.11 0.39 19.38
C GLU A 320 -1.45 1.66 20.16
N SER A 321 -2.36 1.53 21.13
CA SER A 321 -2.83 2.61 21.99
C SER A 321 -1.80 3.11 23.01
N SER A 322 -0.60 2.53 23.09
CA SER A 322 0.47 2.99 23.99
C SER A 322 0.93 4.42 23.72
N PHE A 323 0.53 5.01 22.59
CA PHE A 323 0.78 6.41 22.21
C PHE A 323 -0.41 7.36 22.43
N LEU A 324 -1.50 6.87 23.03
CA LEU A 324 -2.70 7.63 23.37
C LEU A 324 -2.73 7.89 24.88
N VAL A 325 -1.94 8.86 25.33
CA VAL A 325 -2.04 9.46 26.68
C VAL A 325 -2.45 10.91 26.52
#